data_AF-A0A3C0G464-F1
#
_entry.id   AF-A0A3C0G464-F1
#
_cell.length_a   1.000
_cell.length_b   1.000
_cell.length_c   1.000
_cell.angle_alpha   90.00
_cell.angle_beta   90.00
_cell.angle_gamma   90.00
#
_symmetry.space_group_name_H-M   'P 1'
#
loop_
_entity.id
_entity.type
_entity.pdbx_description
1 polymer ?
#
loop_
_entity_poly.entity_id
_entity_poly.type
_entity_poly.pdbx_seq_one_letter_code
_entity_poly.pdbx_strand_id
1 'polypeptide(L)'
;MKTNYKKFKEIKKQFTGDIIPMCLIGNRGLYMNAEGTIFPCSWTSFPYKSLEHNGKTIDWEDSFFVKNKHLVNAKGNRSLEQILNDDLWQKLFESFTKNPFVECSQKCSKEVVDKRYGVGYYTN
;
A
#
# COMPACT_ATOMS: atom_id res chain seq x y z
N MET A 1 9.53 -18.97 0.55
CA MET A 1 10.33 -18.00 1.32
C MET A 1 11.56 -17.45 0.57
N LYS A 2 12.32 -18.25 -0.19
CA LYS A 2 13.47 -17.77 -1.00
C LYS A 2 13.09 -16.64 -1.98
N THR A 3 11.92 -16.74 -2.63
CA THR A 3 11.40 -15.71 -3.56
C THR A 3 11.13 -14.36 -2.89
N ASN A 4 10.39 -14.34 -1.77
CA ASN A 4 10.08 -13.08 -1.07
C ASN A 4 11.34 -12.44 -0.48
N TYR A 5 12.33 -13.24 -0.05
CA TYR A 5 13.60 -12.69 0.41
C TYR A 5 14.42 -12.06 -0.73
N LYS A 6 14.42 -12.68 -1.92
CA LYS A 6 15.02 -12.09 -3.13
C LYS A 6 14.33 -10.77 -3.48
N LYS A 7 12.99 -10.77 -3.57
CA LYS A 7 12.19 -9.57 -3.81
C LYS A 7 12.42 -8.48 -2.75
N PHE A 8 12.51 -8.85 -1.48
CA PHE A 8 12.81 -7.91 -0.40
C PHE A 8 14.13 -7.18 -0.63
N LYS A 9 15.20 -7.89 -1.00
CA LYS A 9 16.49 -7.26 -1.33
C LYS A 9 16.39 -6.34 -2.55
N GLU A 10 15.67 -6.76 -3.59
CA GLU A 10 15.47 -5.99 -4.81
C GLU A 10 14.70 -4.69 -4.53
N ILE A 11 13.54 -4.80 -3.88
CA ILE A 11 12.68 -3.67 -3.53
C ILE A 11 13.39 -2.71 -2.56
N LYS A 12 14.09 -3.22 -1.55
CA LYS A 12 14.87 -2.38 -0.61
C LYS A 12 15.99 -1.60 -1.32
N LYS A 13 16.56 -2.14 -2.41
CA LYS A 13 17.55 -1.45 -3.24
C LYS A 13 16.90 -0.42 -4.17
N GLN A 14 15.73 -0.72 -4.72
CA GLN A 14 15.02 0.12 -5.69
C GLN A 14 14.39 1.36 -5.04
N PHE A 15 13.81 1.24 -3.84
CA PHE A 15 13.09 2.33 -3.18
C PHE A 15 14.00 3.06 -2.18
N THR A 16 14.51 4.23 -2.59
CA THR A 16 15.44 5.05 -1.81
C THR A 16 14.75 6.03 -0.85
N GLY A 17 13.46 6.32 -1.01
CA GLY A 17 12.67 7.12 -0.06
C GLY A 17 12.31 6.37 1.23
N ASP A 18 11.42 6.90 2.06
CA ASP A 18 11.20 6.35 3.42
C ASP A 18 10.41 5.04 3.47
N ILE A 19 9.85 4.59 2.35
CA ILE A 19 9.02 3.38 2.26
C ILE A 19 9.79 2.20 1.66
N ILE A 20 9.67 1.03 2.28
CA ILE A 20 9.94 -0.26 1.65
C ILE A 20 8.58 -0.93 1.37
N PRO A 21 8.06 -0.87 0.13
CA PRO A 21 6.68 -1.27 -0.16
C PRO A 21 6.50 -2.79 -0.12
N MET A 22 5.97 -3.30 1.00
CA MET A 22 5.76 -4.73 1.20
C MET A 22 4.73 -5.37 0.27
N CYS A 23 3.84 -4.56 -0.33
CA CYS A 23 2.95 -5.00 -1.40
C CYS A 23 3.71 -5.46 -2.66
N LEU A 24 4.89 -4.89 -2.93
CA LEU A 24 5.74 -5.30 -4.07
C LEU A 24 6.66 -6.48 -3.73
N ILE A 25 6.93 -6.70 -2.45
CA ILE A 25 7.70 -7.86 -1.95
C ILE A 25 6.86 -9.15 -2.06
N GLY A 26 5.53 -9.04 -2.08
CA GLY A 26 4.59 -10.16 -2.10
C GLY A 26 4.27 -10.73 -0.73
N ASN A 27 4.66 -10.03 0.36
CA ASN A 27 4.18 -10.34 1.72
C ASN A 27 2.82 -9.69 2.00
N ARG A 28 2.47 -8.66 1.23
CA ARG A 28 1.11 -8.10 1.18
C ARG A 28 0.58 -8.25 -0.23
N GLY A 29 -0.65 -8.72 -0.33
CA GLY A 29 -1.34 -8.89 -1.60
C GLY A 29 -2.40 -7.81 -1.80
N LEU A 30 -2.81 -7.66 -3.05
CA LEU A 30 -4.00 -6.93 -3.42
C LEU A 30 -5.17 -7.38 -2.54
N TYR A 31 -5.92 -6.42 -1.99
CA TYR A 31 -7.04 -6.67 -1.12
C TYR A 31 -8.31 -6.08 -1.72
N MET A 32 -9.40 -6.83 -1.69
CA MET A 32 -10.73 -6.34 -2.06
C MET A 32 -11.63 -6.38 -0.82
N ASN A 33 -12.25 -5.25 -0.49
CA ASN A 33 -13.22 -5.21 0.61
C ASN A 33 -14.61 -5.72 0.17
N ALA A 34 -15.54 -5.88 1.11
CA ALA A 34 -16.90 -6.36 0.83
C ALA A 34 -17.71 -5.44 -0.11
N GLU A 35 -17.32 -4.17 -0.21
CA GLU A 35 -17.92 -3.20 -1.13
C GLU A 35 -17.38 -3.33 -2.57
N GLY A 36 -16.38 -4.19 -2.80
CA GLY A 36 -15.72 -4.37 -4.09
C GLY A 36 -14.59 -3.38 -4.37
N THR A 37 -14.19 -2.58 -3.38
CA THR A 37 -13.08 -1.61 -3.52
C THR A 37 -11.74 -2.34 -3.42
N ILE A 38 -10.85 -2.08 -4.37
CA ILE A 38 -9.53 -2.71 -4.49
C ILE A 38 -8.46 -1.80 -3.89
N PHE A 39 -7.60 -2.42 -3.08
CA PHE A 39 -6.52 -1.79 -2.33
C PHE A 39 -5.19 -2.52 -2.58
N PRO A 40 -4.03 -1.85 -2.47
CA PRO A 40 -2.72 -2.47 -2.61
C PRO A 40 -2.40 -3.46 -1.48
N CYS A 41 -3.04 -3.28 -0.32
CA CYS A 41 -2.99 -4.17 0.82
C CYS A 41 -4.19 -3.93 1.74
N SER A 42 -4.41 -4.81 2.72
CA SER A 42 -5.50 -4.70 3.68
C SER A 42 -5.35 -3.56 4.69
N TRP A 43 -4.15 -3.01 4.91
CA TRP A 43 -3.98 -1.92 5.87
C TRP A 43 -4.50 -0.58 5.38
N THR A 44 -4.53 -0.37 4.06
CA THR A 44 -5.12 0.84 3.48
C THR A 44 -6.64 0.75 3.37
N SER A 45 -7.26 -0.39 3.72
CA SER A 45 -8.71 -0.60 3.60
C SER A 45 -9.46 -0.51 4.92
N PHE A 46 -8.76 -0.50 6.05
CA PHE A 46 -9.39 -0.46 7.36
C PHE A 46 -9.78 0.98 7.72
N PRO A 47 -11.07 1.26 7.99
CA PRO A 47 -11.51 2.60 8.38
C PRO A 47 -10.84 3.06 9.68
N TYR A 48 -10.49 4.33 9.74
CA TYR A 48 -9.93 4.99 10.92
C TYR A 48 -10.60 6.35 11.13
N LYS A 49 -10.37 6.99 12.29
CA LYS A 49 -10.76 8.40 12.46
C LYS A 49 -9.70 9.31 11.85
N SER A 50 -8.46 9.17 12.34
CA SER A 50 -7.28 9.88 11.89
C SER A 50 -6.05 9.02 12.10
N LEU A 51 -5.01 9.21 11.28
CA LEU A 51 -3.69 8.61 11.43
C LEU A 51 -2.63 9.70 11.37
N GLU A 52 -1.55 9.52 12.14
CA GLU A 52 -0.42 10.43 12.16
C GLU A 52 0.89 9.66 12.00
N HIS A 53 1.83 10.22 11.24
CA HIS A 53 3.20 9.75 11.19
C HIS A 53 4.16 10.90 10.88
N ASN A 54 5.15 11.11 11.74
CA ASN A 54 6.19 12.12 11.62
C ASN A 54 5.64 13.54 11.32
N GLY A 55 4.57 13.93 12.01
CA GLY A 55 3.90 15.22 11.89
C GLY A 55 2.92 15.33 10.72
N LYS A 56 2.82 14.31 9.86
CA LYS A 56 1.82 14.25 8.78
C LYS A 56 0.59 13.51 9.26
N THR A 57 -0.56 14.16 9.21
CA THR A 57 -1.86 13.60 9.62
C THR A 57 -2.75 13.37 8.40
N ILE A 58 -3.61 12.35 8.46
CA ILE A 58 -4.67 12.12 7.48
C ILE A 58 -5.94 11.59 8.17
N ASP A 59 -7.08 12.10 7.74
CA ASP A 59 -8.39 11.58 8.13
C ASP A 59 -8.91 10.58 7.09
N TRP A 60 -9.76 9.66 7.50
CA TRP A 60 -10.19 8.55 6.62
C TRP A 60 -10.89 9.02 5.35
N GLU A 61 -11.73 10.06 5.48
CA GLU A 61 -12.39 10.71 4.35
C GLU A 61 -11.41 11.29 3.32
N ASP A 62 -10.19 11.62 3.76
CA ASP A 62 -9.12 12.12 2.91
C ASP A 62 -8.22 11.02 2.33
N SER A 63 -8.40 9.76 2.75
CA SER A 63 -7.62 8.64 2.24
C SER A 63 -7.71 8.56 0.72
N PHE A 64 -6.57 8.27 0.10
CA PHE A 64 -6.45 8.17 -1.35
C PHE A 64 -7.48 7.20 -1.96
N PHE A 65 -7.71 6.05 -1.33
CA PHE A 65 -8.65 5.04 -1.83
C PHE A 65 -10.11 5.38 -1.56
N VAL A 66 -10.39 6.20 -0.54
CA VAL A 66 -11.75 6.71 -0.28
C VAL A 66 -12.12 7.76 -1.33
N LYS A 67 -11.25 8.75 -1.56
CA LYS A 67 -11.46 9.78 -2.59
C LYS A 67 -11.55 9.21 -4.00
N ASN A 68 -10.79 8.17 -4.30
CA ASN A 68 -10.75 7.54 -5.62
C ASN A 68 -11.57 6.24 -5.70
N LYS A 69 -12.48 5.99 -4.74
CA LYS A 69 -13.24 4.72 -4.66
C LYS A 69 -13.90 4.32 -5.98
N HIS A 70 -14.49 5.29 -6.69
CA HIS A 70 -15.15 5.08 -7.98
C HIS A 70 -14.21 4.57 -9.09
N LEU A 71 -12.89 4.81 -8.99
CA LEU A 71 -11.89 4.34 -9.95
C LEU A 71 -11.37 2.94 -9.63
N VAL A 72 -11.47 2.50 -8.37
CA VAL A 72 -10.91 1.24 -7.87
C VAL A 72 -11.97 0.25 -7.38
N ASN A 73 -13.25 0.46 -7.70
CA ASN A 73 -14.33 -0.43 -7.28
C ASN A 73 -14.78 -1.35 -8.42
N ALA A 74 -14.65 -2.66 -8.21
CA ALA A 74 -15.00 -3.71 -9.17
C ALA A 74 -16.52 -3.92 -9.37
N LYS A 75 -17.36 -3.34 -8.49
CA LYS A 75 -18.83 -3.27 -8.70
C LYS A 75 -19.23 -2.06 -9.55
N GLY A 76 -18.29 -1.19 -9.89
CA GLY A 76 -18.53 -0.06 -10.80
C GLY A 76 -18.55 -0.49 -12.26
N ASN A 77 -18.43 0.48 -13.16
CA ASN A 77 -18.50 0.26 -14.61
C ASN A 77 -17.15 -0.18 -15.24
N ARG A 78 -16.20 -0.65 -14.41
CA ARG A 78 -14.84 -1.01 -14.85
C ARG A 78 -14.56 -2.48 -14.57
N SER A 79 -13.90 -3.15 -15.50
CA SER A 79 -13.36 -4.49 -15.25
C SER A 79 -12.20 -4.45 -14.26
N LEU A 80 -11.91 -5.59 -13.63
CA LEU A 80 -10.73 -5.72 -12.77
C LEU A 80 -9.45 -5.33 -13.51
N GLU A 81 -9.29 -5.75 -14.77
CA GLU A 81 -8.14 -5.41 -15.60
C GLU A 81 -8.01 -3.90 -15.83
N GLN A 82 -9.12 -3.22 -16.15
CA GLN A 82 -9.13 -1.77 -16.31
C GLN A 82 -8.76 -1.05 -15.02
N ILE A 83 -9.16 -1.60 -13.87
CA ILE A 83 -8.80 -1.03 -12.57
C ILE A 83 -7.31 -1.22 -12.30
N LEU A 84 -6.77 -2.44 -12.51
CA LEU A 84 -5.37 -2.77 -12.21
C LEU A 84 -4.37 -2.07 -13.15
N ASN A 85 -4.79 -1.72 -14.37
CA ASN A 85 -3.98 -0.99 -15.34
C ASN A 85 -4.21 0.53 -15.31
N ASP A 86 -4.93 1.06 -14.32
CA ASP A 86 -5.17 2.50 -14.19
C ASP A 86 -3.93 3.25 -13.68
N ASP A 87 -3.66 4.44 -14.23
CA ASP A 87 -2.57 5.33 -13.83
C ASP A 87 -2.63 5.76 -12.36
N LEU A 88 -3.78 5.60 -11.68
CA LEU A 88 -3.92 5.80 -10.25
C LEU A 88 -2.90 4.96 -9.45
N TRP A 89 -2.59 3.74 -9.89
CA TRP A 89 -1.57 2.90 -9.24
C TRP A 89 -0.17 3.48 -9.38
N GLN A 90 0.13 4.11 -10.52
CA GLN A 90 1.39 4.79 -10.73
C GLN A 90 1.57 5.96 -9.75
N LYS A 91 0.49 6.72 -9.48
CA LYS A 91 0.51 7.78 -8.45
C LYS A 91 0.82 7.23 -7.05
N LEU A 92 0.25 6.06 -6.70
CA LEU A 92 0.58 5.37 -5.45
C LEU A 92 2.07 4.98 -5.42
N PHE A 93 2.59 4.35 -6.46
CA PHE A 93 3.98 3.88 -6.49
C PHE A 93 4.99 5.03 -6.44
N GLU A 94 4.70 6.14 -7.11
CA GLU A 94 5.52 7.35 -7.03
C GLU A 94 5.49 7.99 -5.63
N SER A 95 4.35 7.90 -4.93
CA SER A 95 4.21 8.43 -3.57
C SER A 95 5.22 7.80 -2.62
N PHE A 96 5.54 6.50 -2.77
CA PHE A 96 6.46 5.77 -1.89
C PHE A 96 7.86 6.37 -1.82
N THR A 97 8.29 7.08 -2.86
CA THR A 97 9.61 7.72 -2.91
C THR A 97 9.54 9.22 -2.61
N LYS A 98 8.47 9.91 -3.02
CA LYS A 98 8.40 11.38 -2.98
C LYS A 98 7.59 11.93 -1.81
N ASN A 99 6.38 11.43 -1.61
CA ASN A 99 5.45 11.93 -0.59
C ASN A 99 4.49 10.80 -0.16
N PRO A 100 4.96 9.88 0.70
CA PRO A 100 4.20 8.68 1.01
C PRO A 100 2.87 8.99 1.70
N PHE A 101 1.84 8.19 1.42
CA PHE A 101 0.62 8.22 2.22
C PHE A 101 0.87 7.76 3.65
N VAL A 102 0.21 8.39 4.63
CA VAL A 102 0.46 8.16 6.06
C VAL A 102 0.24 6.70 6.43
N GLU A 103 -0.78 6.06 5.86
CA GLU A 103 -1.07 4.63 6.05
C GLU A 103 0.12 3.76 5.67
N CYS A 104 0.78 4.11 4.56
CA CYS A 104 1.96 3.43 4.06
C CYS A 104 3.18 3.75 4.92
N SER A 105 3.35 4.98 5.38
CA SER A 105 4.46 5.37 6.26
C SER A 105 4.44 4.61 7.59
N GLN A 106 3.30 4.52 8.26
CA GLN A 106 3.20 3.79 9.54
C GLN A 106 3.58 2.32 9.41
N LYS A 107 3.19 1.68 8.30
CA LYS A 107 3.29 0.22 8.15
C LYS A 107 4.46 -0.25 7.31
N CYS A 108 4.99 0.59 6.43
CA CYS A 108 6.02 0.24 5.47
C CYS A 108 7.25 1.17 5.56
N SER A 109 7.37 2.01 6.59
CA SER A 109 8.59 2.79 6.85
C SER A 109 9.83 1.91 6.94
N LYS A 110 10.95 2.38 6.40
CA LYS A 110 12.28 1.76 6.49
C LYS A 110 12.71 1.44 7.92
N GLU A 111 12.24 2.21 8.89
CA GLU A 111 12.53 2.03 10.31
C GLU A 111 11.87 0.77 10.88
N VAL A 112 10.71 0.38 10.33
CA VAL A 112 9.93 -0.79 10.77
C VAL A 112 10.21 -2.01 9.89
N VAL A 113 10.47 -1.80 8.59
CA VAL A 113 10.59 -2.87 7.61
C VAL A 113 11.99 -3.50 7.62
N ASP A 114 12.18 -4.42 8.56
CA ASP A 114 13.31 -5.34 8.60
C ASP A 114 13.03 -6.63 7.81
N LYS A 115 13.97 -7.59 7.84
CA LYS A 115 13.80 -8.89 7.18
C LYS A 115 12.66 -9.72 7.80
N ARG A 116 12.48 -9.68 9.13
CA ARG A 116 11.49 -10.49 9.85
C ARG A 116 10.08 -10.02 9.57
N TYR A 117 9.89 -8.71 9.52
CA TYR A 117 8.63 -8.06 9.21
C TYR A 117 8.37 -8.06 7.70
N GLY A 118 9.34 -7.64 6.88
CA GLY A 118 9.18 -7.56 5.42
C GLY A 118 8.96 -8.89 4.70
N VAL A 119 9.46 -10.01 5.26
CA VAL A 119 9.40 -11.35 4.63
C VAL A 119 8.67 -12.38 5.50
N GLY A 120 8.61 -12.19 6.81
CA GLY A 120 8.08 -13.17 7.76
C GLY A 120 6.59 -12.99 8.08
N TYR A 121 6.10 -13.85 8.97
CA TYR A 121 4.70 -13.94 9.39
C TYR A 121 4.33 -12.99 10.55
N TYR A 122 5.28 -12.22 11.08
CA TYR A 122 5.10 -11.26 12.20
C TYR A 122 4.30 -10.01 11.83
N THR A 123 3.44 -10.11 10.82
CA THR A 123 2.85 -8.95 10.18
C THR A 123 1.35 -8.83 10.47
N ASN A 124 0.78 -9.67 11.32
CA ASN A 124 -0.64 -9.57 11.72
C ASN A 124 -0.82 -8.67 12.93
#